data_AF-A0A6L7GNB9-F1
#
_entry.id   AF-A0A6L7GNB9-F1
#
_cell.length_a   1.000
_cell.length_b   1.000
_cell.length_c   1.000
_cell.angle_alpha   90.00
_cell.angle_beta   90.00
_cell.angle_gamma   90.00
#
_symmetry.space_group_name_H-M   'P 1'
#
loop_
_entity.id
_entity.type
_entity.pdbx_description
1 polymer ?
#
loop_
_entity_poly.entity_id
_entity_poly.type
_entity_poly.pdbx_seq_one_letter_code
_entity_poly.pdbx_strand_id
1 'polypeptide(L)'
;MRTTNMGAGTGVPAEPMRTRPKPDQPLRARWDPTDDNGRIRVDRDAQPERKKQSALGRFVATYGWRAYAIPVLVVLTVVLVVVTVRSGDDTAFVPAADVNPDAAARNTDVSKETGPIGAPTGTIEPESLPAGTLPDGGAYTERGREVYHVVPGAGRQVGTGGEVYTYTVEVENGLNAQDFGGDRSFAKMVDATLANPRSWTGDGKVSFRRIDSGEPDLRITLASPATTRELCGYQIQLETSCFYPPEERVTLNEARWVRGAISYQGDDLLYRQYLINHETGHGIGYEAHEPCKEDGALAPVMMQQSFGVANSEIMALDPDMQADRGLVCKPNPWPFPNL
;
A
#
# COMPACT_ATOMS: atom_id res chain seq x y z
N MET A 1 76.57 38.89 -28.75
CA MET A 1 76.00 38.96 -27.39
C MET A 1 75.08 37.77 -27.20
N ARG A 2 75.19 37.09 -26.04
CA ARG A 2 74.43 35.92 -25.54
C ARG A 2 74.85 34.53 -26.02
N THR A 3 75.89 34.10 -25.31
CA THR A 3 76.29 32.79 -24.80
C THR A 3 75.16 31.86 -24.28
N THR A 4 75.29 30.59 -24.68
CA THR A 4 75.12 29.29 -23.99
C THR A 4 74.88 29.26 -22.47
N ASN A 5 74.04 28.31 -21.99
CA ASN A 5 74.53 27.17 -21.17
C ASN A 5 73.48 26.07 -20.88
N MET A 6 73.96 24.83 -20.86
CA MET A 6 73.36 23.62 -20.26
C MET A 6 73.63 23.55 -18.74
N GLY A 7 72.87 22.74 -18.00
CA GLY A 7 73.19 22.24 -16.65
C GLY A 7 71.93 21.87 -15.87
N ALA A 8 71.61 20.58 -15.69
CA ALA A 8 72.07 19.68 -14.61
C ALA A 8 71.27 19.86 -13.30
N GLY A 9 70.61 18.79 -12.86
CA GLY A 9 69.65 18.80 -11.76
C GLY A 9 70.22 18.56 -10.36
N THR A 10 69.35 18.72 -9.37
CA THR A 10 69.38 18.20 -7.99
C THR A 10 67.94 18.38 -7.46
N GLY A 11 67.21 17.34 -7.06
CA GLY A 11 67.32 16.70 -5.75
C GLY A 11 66.53 17.48 -4.69
N VAL A 12 65.20 17.34 -4.65
CA VAL A 12 64.39 17.86 -3.54
C VAL A 12 64.49 16.88 -2.36
N PRO A 13 64.94 17.31 -1.17
CA PRO A 13 65.01 16.44 0.00
C PRO A 13 63.60 16.13 0.54
N ALA A 14 63.36 14.85 0.81
CA ALA A 14 62.13 14.35 1.42
C ALA A 14 61.99 14.88 2.86
N GLU A 15 60.87 15.55 3.15
CA GLU A 15 60.48 15.95 4.49
C GLU A 15 60.03 14.69 5.28
N PRO A 16 60.51 14.45 6.52
CA PRO A 16 60.21 13.23 7.24
C PRO A 16 58.73 13.16 7.61
N MET A 17 58.08 12.10 7.13
CA MET A 17 56.68 11.75 7.43
C MET A 17 56.50 11.63 8.95
N ARG A 18 55.69 12.50 9.55
CA ARG A 18 55.32 12.41 10.98
C ARG A 18 54.55 11.11 11.22
N THR A 19 55.22 10.14 11.83
CA THR A 19 54.62 8.86 12.21
C THR A 19 53.54 9.06 13.28
N ARG A 20 52.33 8.54 13.03
CA ARG A 20 51.27 8.48 14.04
C ARG A 20 51.70 7.53 15.18
N PRO A 21 51.49 7.89 16.46
CA PRO A 21 51.75 6.98 17.58
C PRO A 21 50.86 5.74 17.53
N LYS A 22 51.39 4.59 17.99
CA LYS A 22 50.64 3.32 18.08
C LYS A 22 49.60 3.37 19.22
N PRO A 23 48.51 2.57 19.15
CA PRO A 23 47.27 2.77 19.91
C PRO A 23 47.32 2.43 21.41
N ASP A 24 48.46 1.99 21.90
CA ASP A 24 48.65 1.33 23.20
C ASP A 24 49.53 2.13 24.18
N GLN A 25 49.68 3.45 23.97
CA GLN A 25 50.30 4.35 24.95
C GLN A 25 49.28 5.34 25.56
N PRO A 26 49.26 5.52 26.89
CA PRO A 26 48.38 6.49 27.52
C PRO A 26 48.82 7.92 27.18
N LEU A 27 47.89 8.74 26.67
CA LEU A 27 48.09 10.15 26.37
C LEU A 27 48.46 10.91 27.67
N ARG A 28 49.72 11.28 27.83
CA ARG A 28 50.16 12.20 28.89
C ARG A 28 50.23 13.62 28.33
N ALA A 29 49.48 14.54 28.93
CA ALA A 29 49.66 15.97 28.67
C ALA A 29 51.02 16.41 29.21
N ARG A 30 51.91 16.90 28.34
CA ARG A 30 53.16 17.57 28.74
C ARG A 30 52.78 18.97 29.24
N TRP A 31 53.05 19.24 30.51
CA TRP A 31 52.85 20.54 31.15
C TRP A 31 54.21 21.21 31.31
N ASP A 32 54.59 22.06 30.37
CA ASP A 32 55.72 23.00 30.54
C ASP A 32 55.50 24.24 29.64
N PRO A 33 55.25 25.43 30.22
CA PRO A 33 54.96 26.65 29.47
C PRO A 33 56.21 27.47 29.08
N THR A 34 57.42 26.90 29.11
CA THR A 34 58.67 27.68 28.88
C THR A 34 59.68 27.11 27.86
N ASP A 35 59.27 26.18 26.99
CA ASP A 35 60.13 25.75 25.85
C ASP A 35 60.10 26.83 24.74
N ASP A 36 60.93 27.85 24.94
CA ASP A 36 61.11 29.03 24.07
C ASP A 36 62.22 28.74 23.04
N ASN A 37 61.84 28.21 21.88
CA ASN A 37 62.70 28.16 20.70
C ASN A 37 61.91 28.56 19.45
N GLY A 38 62.03 29.84 19.08
CA GLY A 38 61.90 30.25 17.68
C GLY A 38 60.77 31.20 17.30
N ARG A 39 60.36 32.15 18.17
CA ARG A 39 59.53 33.28 17.72
C ARG A 39 60.35 34.57 17.63
N ILE A 40 60.57 34.99 16.38
CA ILE A 40 61.16 36.27 16.00
C ILE A 40 60.31 37.39 16.61
N ARG A 41 60.94 38.27 17.40
CA ARG A 41 60.35 39.53 17.89
C ARG A 41 60.00 40.40 16.69
N VAL A 42 58.71 40.65 16.47
CA VAL A 42 58.24 41.62 15.48
C VAL A 42 58.28 43.00 16.10
N ASP A 43 59.00 43.90 15.44
CA ASP A 43 59.21 45.29 15.82
C ASP A 43 57.89 46.06 15.92
N ARG A 44 57.79 46.89 16.95
CA ARG A 44 56.55 47.51 17.43
C ARG A 44 56.53 48.98 17.02
N ASP A 45 56.73 49.32 15.74
CA ASP A 45 56.60 50.71 15.27
C ASP A 45 56.30 50.84 13.76
N ALA A 46 55.33 50.05 13.26
CA ALA A 46 54.67 50.32 11.98
C ALA A 46 53.15 50.31 12.16
N GLN A 47 52.60 51.42 12.66
CA GLN A 47 51.16 51.68 12.68
C GLN A 47 50.77 52.53 11.47
N PRO A 48 50.06 52.01 10.45
CA PRO A 48 49.14 52.80 9.68
C PRO A 48 47.81 52.89 10.45
N GLU A 49 47.28 54.12 10.53
CA GLU A 49 46.13 54.52 11.34
C GLU A 49 44.94 53.54 11.31
N ARG A 50 44.50 53.12 12.50
CA ARG A 50 43.20 52.43 12.69
C ARG A 50 42.06 53.39 12.32
N LYS A 51 41.53 53.29 11.10
CA LYS A 51 40.23 53.87 10.75
C LYS A 51 39.16 53.40 11.75
N LYS A 52 38.44 54.34 12.34
CA LYS A 52 37.28 54.10 13.22
C LYS A 52 36.26 53.25 12.44
N GLN A 53 36.04 52.00 12.87
CA GLN A 53 35.03 51.12 12.27
C GLN A 53 33.62 51.70 12.51
N SER A 54 32.85 51.89 11.43
CA SER A 54 31.46 52.34 11.50
C SER A 54 30.57 51.28 12.17
N ALA A 55 29.38 51.69 12.62
CA ALA A 55 28.41 50.82 13.28
C ALA A 55 28.08 49.56 12.45
N LEU A 56 28.12 49.67 11.12
CA LEU A 56 27.88 48.57 10.18
C LEU A 56 28.98 47.50 10.22
N GLY A 57 30.24 47.91 10.37
CA GLY A 57 31.37 46.99 10.48
C GLY A 57 31.38 46.19 11.79
N ARG A 58 30.85 46.78 12.86
CA ARG A 58 30.66 46.10 14.15
C ARG A 58 29.54 45.05 14.08
N PHE A 59 28.49 45.34 13.31
CA PHE A 59 27.34 44.45 13.15
C PHE A 59 27.69 43.19 12.33
N VAL A 60 28.42 43.34 11.22
CA VAL A 60 28.87 42.21 10.38
C VAL A 60 29.86 41.29 11.13
N ALA A 61 30.74 41.87 11.97
CA ALA A 61 31.65 41.10 12.82
C ALA A 61 30.94 40.32 13.94
N THR A 62 29.75 40.76 14.38
CA THR A 62 29.03 40.14 15.51
C THR A 62 28.03 39.08 15.06
N TYR A 63 27.40 39.22 13.89
CA TYR A 63 26.31 38.33 13.45
C TYR A 63 26.61 37.53 12.16
N GLY A 64 27.75 37.76 11.50
CA GLY A 64 28.19 36.96 10.34
C GLY A 64 27.12 36.81 9.24
N TRP A 65 27.10 35.66 8.58
CA TRP A 65 26.19 35.32 7.47
C TRP A 65 24.68 35.51 7.76
N ARG A 66 24.29 35.59 9.04
CA ARG A 66 22.89 35.78 9.47
C ARG A 66 22.31 37.14 9.12
N ALA A 67 23.16 38.16 8.89
CA ALA A 67 22.73 39.48 8.42
C ALA A 67 22.08 39.42 7.02
N TYR A 68 22.39 38.40 6.23
CA TYR A 68 21.84 38.18 4.90
C TYR A 68 20.80 37.06 4.88
N ALA A 69 21.00 36.00 5.68
CA ALA A 69 20.10 34.85 5.69
C ALA A 69 18.68 35.17 6.20
N ILE A 70 18.55 36.00 7.24
CA ILE A 70 17.25 36.35 7.83
C ILE A 70 16.39 37.18 6.86
N PRO A 71 16.87 38.30 6.27
CA PRO A 71 16.05 39.05 5.32
C PRO A 71 15.73 38.24 4.05
N VAL A 72 16.64 37.39 3.57
CA VAL A 72 16.34 36.49 2.44
C VAL A 72 15.27 35.47 2.79
N LEU A 73 15.34 34.85 3.98
CA LEU A 73 14.31 33.94 4.45
C LEU A 73 12.97 34.65 4.60
N VAL A 74 12.92 35.86 5.15
CA VAL A 74 11.68 36.64 5.26
C VAL A 74 11.09 36.93 3.89
N VAL A 75 11.90 37.34 2.91
CA VAL A 75 11.43 37.55 1.53
C VAL A 75 10.93 36.25 0.91
N LEU A 76 11.62 35.12 1.10
CA LEU A 76 11.17 33.81 0.62
C LEU A 76 9.87 33.38 1.29
N THR A 77 9.70 33.62 2.59
CA THR A 77 8.46 33.31 3.31
C THR A 77 7.33 34.20 2.84
N VAL A 78 7.57 35.50 2.59
CA VAL A 78 6.55 36.40 2.02
C VAL A 78 6.20 36.00 0.59
N VAL A 79 7.17 35.60 -0.22
CA VAL A 79 6.92 35.07 -1.58
C VAL A 79 6.12 33.77 -1.49
N LEU A 80 6.45 32.86 -0.56
CA LEU A 80 5.69 31.64 -0.32
C LEU A 80 4.25 31.96 0.08
N VAL A 81 4.05 32.89 1.03
CA VAL A 81 2.71 33.32 1.47
C VAL A 81 1.94 33.96 0.31
N VAL A 82 2.58 34.82 -0.50
CA VAL A 82 1.95 35.44 -1.66
C VAL A 82 1.64 34.42 -2.75
N VAL A 83 2.50 33.43 -2.98
CA VAL A 83 2.22 32.31 -3.89
C VAL A 83 1.07 31.47 -3.34
N THR A 84 1.03 31.13 -2.04
CA THR A 84 -0.10 30.37 -1.48
C THR A 84 -1.42 31.13 -1.46
N VAL A 85 -1.40 32.46 -1.38
CA VAL A 85 -2.61 33.29 -1.34
C VAL A 85 -3.06 33.72 -2.75
N ARG A 86 -2.12 33.88 -3.72
CA ARG A 86 -2.43 34.17 -5.13
C ARG A 86 -2.66 32.92 -5.98
N SER A 87 -2.04 31.79 -5.61
CA SER A 87 -2.44 30.44 -5.98
C SER A 87 -3.54 29.96 -5.04
N GLY A 88 -4.48 30.85 -4.68
CA GLY A 88 -5.84 30.45 -4.39
C GLY A 88 -6.40 29.80 -5.64
N ASP A 89 -5.92 28.58 -5.87
CA ASP A 89 -6.51 27.64 -6.78
C ASP A 89 -7.89 27.38 -6.19
N ASP A 90 -8.89 28.00 -6.81
CA ASP A 90 -10.18 27.35 -7.06
C ASP A 90 -9.94 26.08 -7.91
N THR A 91 -9.05 25.20 -7.44
CA THR A 91 -9.24 23.78 -7.66
C THR A 91 -10.43 23.47 -6.78
N ALA A 92 -11.61 23.57 -7.39
CA ALA A 92 -12.69 22.67 -7.01
C ALA A 92 -12.02 21.33 -6.72
N PHE A 93 -12.10 20.88 -5.46
CA PHE A 93 -11.78 19.53 -5.08
C PHE A 93 -12.59 18.68 -6.06
N VAL A 94 -11.97 18.20 -7.14
CA VAL A 94 -12.56 17.15 -7.94
C VAL A 94 -12.64 16.03 -6.93
N PRO A 95 -13.84 15.60 -6.48
CA PRO A 95 -13.90 14.47 -5.58
C PRO A 95 -13.11 13.36 -6.29
N ALA A 96 -12.13 12.78 -5.60
CA ALA A 96 -11.51 11.54 -6.05
C ALA A 96 -12.66 10.67 -6.53
N ALA A 97 -12.60 10.20 -7.80
CA ALA A 97 -13.70 9.44 -8.39
C ALA A 97 -14.24 8.47 -7.34
N ASP A 98 -15.53 8.60 -7.00
CA ASP A 98 -16.07 7.96 -5.82
C ASP A 98 -15.97 6.44 -5.98
N VAL A 99 -14.95 5.85 -5.36
CA VAL A 99 -14.70 4.39 -5.35
C VAL A 99 -15.63 3.68 -4.38
N ASN A 100 -16.42 4.45 -3.62
CA ASN A 100 -17.43 3.88 -2.77
C ASN A 100 -18.54 3.26 -3.63
N PRO A 101 -19.07 2.12 -3.20
CA PRO A 101 -20.14 1.44 -3.90
C PRO A 101 -21.44 2.25 -3.83
N ASP A 102 -22.20 2.27 -4.94
CA ASP A 102 -23.47 2.98 -5.03
C ASP A 102 -24.56 2.24 -4.24
N ALA A 103 -25.09 2.87 -3.20
CA ALA A 103 -26.15 2.28 -2.38
C ALA A 103 -27.44 1.97 -3.18
N ALA A 104 -27.68 2.67 -4.30
CA ALA A 104 -28.82 2.39 -5.17
C ALA A 104 -28.65 1.11 -5.99
N ALA A 105 -27.41 0.61 -6.14
CA ALA A 105 -27.11 -0.62 -6.87
C ALA A 105 -27.33 -1.90 -6.04
N ARG A 106 -27.71 -1.76 -4.76
CA ARG A 106 -27.79 -2.88 -3.83
C ARG A 106 -29.13 -3.61 -3.90
N ASN A 107 -29.09 -4.91 -4.17
CA ASN A 107 -30.24 -5.81 -4.09
C ASN A 107 -30.40 -6.38 -2.67
N THR A 108 -31.45 -5.99 -1.97
CA THR A 108 -31.75 -6.51 -0.62
C THR A 108 -32.33 -7.93 -0.62
N ASP A 109 -32.68 -8.46 -1.79
CA ASP A 109 -33.28 -9.78 -2.01
C ASP A 109 -32.29 -10.76 -2.68
N VAL A 110 -30.98 -10.50 -2.60
CA VAL A 110 -29.92 -11.27 -3.29
C VAL A 110 -29.92 -12.77 -2.96
N SER A 111 -30.44 -13.18 -1.79
CA SER A 111 -30.59 -14.59 -1.42
C SER A 111 -31.65 -15.35 -2.23
N LYS A 112 -32.49 -14.65 -3.00
CA LYS A 112 -33.49 -15.26 -3.90
C LYS A 112 -32.92 -15.63 -5.26
N GLU A 113 -31.71 -15.19 -5.57
CA GLU A 113 -31.04 -15.54 -6.82
C GLU A 113 -30.72 -17.04 -6.88
N THR A 114 -30.62 -17.58 -8.09
CA THR A 114 -30.50 -19.04 -8.30
C THR A 114 -29.13 -19.47 -8.84
N GLY A 115 -28.35 -18.52 -9.34
CA GLY A 115 -27.00 -18.75 -9.89
C GLY A 115 -25.91 -18.08 -9.06
N PRO A 116 -24.64 -18.46 -9.27
CA PRO A 116 -23.51 -17.78 -8.63
C PRO A 116 -23.40 -16.33 -9.09
N ILE A 117 -22.96 -15.47 -8.18
CA ILE A 117 -22.76 -14.02 -8.37
C ILE A 117 -21.27 -13.70 -8.16
N GLY A 118 -20.70 -12.87 -9.03
CA GLY A 118 -19.26 -12.56 -9.05
C GLY A 118 -18.42 -13.52 -9.88
N ALA A 119 -19.02 -14.63 -10.32
CA ALA A 119 -18.38 -15.56 -11.24
C ALA A 119 -18.61 -15.16 -12.71
N PRO A 120 -17.66 -15.42 -13.60
CA PRO A 120 -17.83 -15.14 -15.01
C PRO A 120 -18.92 -15.99 -15.65
N THR A 121 -19.76 -15.38 -16.49
CA THR A 121 -20.92 -16.04 -17.10
C THR A 121 -20.63 -16.58 -18.50
N GLY A 122 -19.56 -16.12 -19.16
CA GLY A 122 -19.15 -16.53 -20.51
C GLY A 122 -17.95 -17.47 -20.54
N THR A 123 -17.86 -18.30 -21.58
CA THR A 123 -16.68 -19.17 -21.79
C THR A 123 -15.50 -18.34 -22.29
N ILE A 124 -14.42 -18.29 -21.52
CA ILE A 124 -13.22 -17.52 -21.86
C ILE A 124 -12.00 -18.42 -21.81
N GLU A 125 -11.26 -18.46 -22.91
CA GLU A 125 -9.99 -19.17 -23.00
C GLU A 125 -8.96 -18.48 -22.08
N PRO A 126 -8.29 -19.20 -21.16
CA PRO A 126 -7.36 -18.60 -20.20
C PRO A 126 -6.28 -17.72 -20.83
N GLU A 127 -5.82 -18.07 -22.04
CA GLU A 127 -4.81 -17.32 -22.79
C GLU A 127 -5.28 -15.91 -23.18
N SER A 128 -6.59 -15.68 -23.22
CA SER A 128 -7.16 -14.35 -23.50
C SER A 128 -7.24 -13.45 -22.26
N LEU A 129 -7.00 -14.00 -21.06
CA LEU A 129 -7.01 -13.30 -19.77
C LEU A 129 -5.75 -13.61 -18.96
N PRO A 130 -4.55 -13.21 -19.44
CA PRO A 130 -3.30 -13.50 -18.76
C PRO A 130 -3.24 -12.92 -17.33
N ALA A 131 -3.88 -11.77 -17.10
CA ALA A 131 -3.97 -11.14 -15.78
C ALA A 131 -4.77 -11.96 -14.76
N GLY A 132 -5.66 -12.84 -15.23
CA GLY A 132 -6.38 -13.81 -14.41
C GLY A 132 -5.61 -15.09 -14.15
N THR A 133 -4.38 -15.25 -14.64
CA THR A 133 -3.58 -16.44 -14.31
C THR A 133 -3.32 -16.52 -12.80
N LEU A 134 -3.37 -17.72 -12.24
CA LEU A 134 -2.96 -17.94 -10.86
C LEU A 134 -1.44 -17.72 -10.74
N PRO A 135 -0.94 -16.81 -9.89
CA PRO A 135 0.49 -16.64 -9.70
C PRO A 135 1.17 -17.93 -9.22
N ASP A 136 2.47 -18.05 -9.43
CA ASP A 136 3.26 -19.10 -8.77
C ASP A 136 3.30 -18.87 -7.25
N GLY A 137 3.38 -19.94 -6.47
CA GLY A 137 3.42 -19.81 -5.01
C GLY A 137 3.30 -21.13 -4.27
N GLY A 138 2.84 -21.06 -3.02
CA GLY A 138 2.69 -22.20 -2.13
C GLY A 138 1.83 -23.32 -2.70
N ALA A 139 1.97 -24.53 -2.13
CA ALA A 139 1.04 -25.62 -2.42
C ALA A 139 -0.36 -25.27 -1.90
N TYR A 140 -1.38 -25.85 -2.52
CA TYR A 140 -2.76 -25.79 -2.08
C TYR A 140 -3.42 -27.14 -2.33
N THR A 141 -4.58 -27.37 -1.72
CA THR A 141 -5.35 -28.61 -1.87
C THR A 141 -6.22 -28.51 -3.12
N GLU A 142 -5.96 -29.32 -4.15
CA GLU A 142 -6.76 -29.25 -5.39
C GLU A 142 -8.24 -29.65 -5.19
N ARG A 143 -8.50 -30.59 -4.28
CA ARG A 143 -9.84 -31.13 -4.00
C ARG A 143 -10.03 -31.42 -2.51
N GLY A 144 -11.07 -30.83 -1.93
CA GLY A 144 -11.56 -31.13 -0.60
C GLY A 144 -12.66 -32.21 -0.61
N ARG A 145 -13.59 -32.12 0.33
CA ARG A 145 -14.66 -33.11 0.55
C ARG A 145 -16.07 -32.56 0.40
N GLU A 146 -16.23 -31.29 0.04
CA GLU A 146 -17.52 -30.59 -0.10
C GLU A 146 -18.39 -30.64 1.19
N VAL A 147 -17.73 -30.86 2.33
CA VAL A 147 -18.35 -30.83 3.66
C VAL A 147 -17.59 -29.81 4.48
N TYR A 148 -18.29 -28.86 5.07
CA TYR A 148 -17.69 -27.73 5.77
C TYR A 148 -17.75 -27.90 7.28
N HIS A 149 -16.74 -27.42 7.99
CA HIS A 149 -16.80 -27.25 9.43
C HIS A 149 -16.78 -25.76 9.77
N VAL A 150 -17.61 -25.38 10.74
CA VAL A 150 -17.61 -24.02 11.28
C VAL A 150 -16.38 -23.85 12.18
N VAL A 151 -15.60 -22.80 11.92
CA VAL A 151 -14.50 -22.41 12.79
C VAL A 151 -15.11 -21.76 14.04
N PRO A 152 -14.85 -22.28 15.26
CA PRO A 152 -15.44 -21.74 16.48
C PRO A 152 -15.15 -20.24 16.68
N GLY A 153 -16.15 -19.50 17.15
CA GLY A 153 -16.04 -18.08 17.42
C GLY A 153 -17.36 -17.35 17.19
N ALA A 154 -17.77 -16.56 18.17
CA ALA A 154 -18.90 -15.64 18.08
C ALA A 154 -18.47 -14.26 18.60
N GLY A 155 -19.07 -13.21 18.05
CA GLY A 155 -18.67 -11.84 18.30
C GLY A 155 -19.81 -10.92 18.67
N ARG A 156 -19.47 -9.77 19.26
CA ARG A 156 -20.40 -8.63 19.30
C ARG A 156 -20.57 -8.11 17.88
N GLN A 157 -21.69 -7.44 17.64
CA GLN A 157 -21.90 -6.72 16.40
C GLN A 157 -20.78 -5.69 16.17
N VAL A 158 -20.30 -5.61 14.93
CA VAL A 158 -19.39 -4.58 14.43
C VAL A 158 -20.12 -3.70 13.42
N GLY A 159 -19.79 -2.42 13.39
CA GLY A 159 -20.57 -1.41 12.66
C GLY A 159 -21.74 -0.85 13.46
N THR A 160 -22.30 0.25 12.97
CA THR A 160 -23.45 0.97 13.57
C THR A 160 -24.67 0.98 12.67
N GLY A 161 -24.60 0.28 11.54
CA GLY A 161 -25.67 0.18 10.56
C GLY A 161 -26.88 -0.59 11.08
N GLY A 162 -28.06 -0.19 10.58
CA GLY A 162 -29.34 -0.80 10.93
C GLY A 162 -29.54 -2.18 10.29
N GLU A 163 -28.84 -2.47 9.20
CA GLU A 163 -28.89 -3.76 8.53
C GLU A 163 -27.77 -4.65 9.06
N VAL A 164 -28.15 -5.70 9.78
CA VAL A 164 -27.21 -6.58 10.47
C VAL A 164 -27.17 -7.92 9.76
N TYR A 165 -26.00 -8.29 9.23
CA TYR A 165 -25.72 -9.61 8.68
C TYR A 165 -25.03 -10.48 9.71
N THR A 166 -25.61 -11.63 10.02
CA THR A 166 -24.94 -12.69 10.74
C THR A 166 -24.08 -13.52 9.80
N TYR A 167 -22.91 -13.94 10.25
CA TYR A 167 -22.04 -14.79 9.43
C TYR A 167 -21.36 -15.89 10.23
N THR A 168 -21.17 -17.03 9.59
CA THR A 168 -20.22 -18.08 10.02
C THR A 168 -18.92 -17.93 9.25
N VAL A 169 -17.83 -18.44 9.84
CA VAL A 169 -16.59 -18.72 9.10
C VAL A 169 -16.47 -20.23 9.00
N GLU A 170 -16.34 -20.74 7.78
CA GLU A 170 -16.34 -22.16 7.48
C GLU A 170 -15.11 -22.53 6.66
N VAL A 171 -14.64 -23.76 6.84
CA VAL A 171 -13.53 -24.31 6.06
C VAL A 171 -13.95 -25.67 5.54
N GLU A 172 -13.67 -25.92 4.26
CA GLU A 172 -13.91 -27.23 3.67
C GLU A 172 -13.05 -28.32 4.33
N ASN A 173 -13.65 -29.45 4.64
CA ASN A 173 -12.95 -30.60 5.16
C ASN A 173 -12.02 -31.18 4.08
N GLY A 174 -10.78 -31.48 4.47
CA GLY A 174 -9.78 -32.05 3.58
C GLY A 174 -8.74 -31.03 3.10
N LEU A 175 -8.96 -29.73 3.29
CA LEU A 175 -7.91 -28.73 3.07
C LEU A 175 -6.73 -28.95 4.02
N ASN A 176 -5.52 -28.78 3.51
CA ASN A 176 -4.31 -28.82 4.31
C ASN A 176 -4.11 -27.49 5.06
N ALA A 177 -4.35 -27.51 6.38
CA ALA A 177 -4.24 -26.34 7.24
C ALA A 177 -2.87 -25.62 7.18
N GLN A 178 -1.79 -26.30 6.78
CA GLN A 178 -0.48 -25.66 6.64
C GLN A 178 -0.42 -24.69 5.46
N ASP A 179 -1.20 -24.95 4.41
CA ASP A 179 -1.13 -24.21 3.15
C ASP A 179 -1.82 -22.84 3.28
N PHE A 180 -2.95 -22.76 3.98
CA PHE A 180 -3.72 -21.51 4.14
C PHE A 180 -3.51 -20.80 5.50
N GLY A 181 -2.67 -21.35 6.39
CA GLY A 181 -2.34 -20.77 7.70
C GLY A 181 -3.25 -21.21 8.86
N GLY A 182 -4.16 -22.15 8.60
CA GLY A 182 -5.04 -22.81 9.57
C GLY A 182 -6.28 -22.01 9.96
N ASP A 183 -7.30 -22.74 10.42
CA ASP A 183 -8.67 -22.25 10.60
C ASP A 183 -8.76 -20.96 11.43
N ARG A 184 -8.02 -20.90 12.54
CA ARG A 184 -8.04 -19.73 13.43
C ARG A 184 -7.45 -18.48 12.78
N SER A 185 -6.41 -18.64 11.96
CA SER A 185 -5.79 -17.51 11.25
C SER A 185 -6.70 -17.02 10.15
N PHE A 186 -7.31 -17.95 9.40
CA PHE A 186 -8.32 -17.64 8.39
C PHE A 186 -9.51 -16.89 9.00
N ALA A 187 -10.13 -17.42 10.06
CA ALA A 187 -11.24 -16.76 10.73
C ALA A 187 -10.89 -15.39 11.29
N LYS A 188 -9.69 -15.24 11.89
CA LYS A 188 -9.25 -13.94 12.38
C LYS A 188 -9.08 -12.93 11.24
N MET A 189 -8.63 -13.36 10.07
CA MET A 189 -8.49 -12.52 8.89
C MET A 189 -9.85 -12.03 8.38
N VAL A 190 -10.84 -12.94 8.32
CA VAL A 190 -12.24 -12.59 7.98
C VAL A 190 -12.79 -11.58 8.96
N ASP A 191 -12.74 -11.88 10.26
CA ASP A 191 -13.28 -11.03 11.32
C ASP A 191 -12.65 -9.63 11.31
N ALA A 192 -11.32 -9.57 11.19
CA ALA A 192 -10.58 -8.30 11.19
C ALA A 192 -10.85 -7.48 9.92
N THR A 193 -11.10 -8.13 8.79
CA THR A 193 -11.44 -7.44 7.54
C THR A 193 -12.82 -6.83 7.64
N LEU A 194 -13.84 -7.60 8.04
CA LEU A 194 -15.23 -7.10 8.13
C LEU A 194 -15.44 -6.07 9.24
N ALA A 195 -14.68 -6.15 10.32
CA ALA A 195 -14.72 -5.17 11.41
C ALA A 195 -13.96 -3.87 11.10
N ASN A 196 -13.22 -3.81 9.98
CA ASN A 196 -12.45 -2.62 9.63
C ASN A 196 -13.40 -1.48 9.21
N PRO A 197 -13.19 -0.23 9.69
CA PRO A 197 -13.99 0.92 9.25
C PRO A 197 -13.96 1.17 7.74
N ARG A 198 -12.92 0.70 7.03
CA ARG A 198 -12.84 0.79 5.56
C ARG A 198 -13.62 -0.29 4.84
N SER A 199 -14.05 -1.35 5.53
CA SER A 199 -14.95 -2.40 5.03
C SER A 199 -16.40 -1.91 5.04
N TRP A 200 -17.36 -2.77 4.72
CA TRP A 200 -18.77 -2.45 4.51
C TRP A 200 -19.46 -1.77 5.70
N THR A 201 -18.87 -1.79 6.89
CA THR A 201 -19.37 -1.04 8.06
C THR A 201 -19.14 0.48 7.98
N GLY A 202 -18.29 0.95 7.05
CA GLY A 202 -17.77 2.31 7.00
C GLY A 202 -18.78 3.41 6.69
N ASP A 203 -19.81 3.13 5.87
CA ASP A 203 -20.87 4.10 5.55
C ASP A 203 -22.00 4.13 6.60
N GLY A 204 -21.90 3.30 7.64
CA GLY A 204 -22.86 3.23 8.72
C GLY A 204 -24.22 2.65 8.34
N LYS A 205 -24.33 1.89 7.23
CA LYS A 205 -25.58 1.20 6.84
C LYS A 205 -25.58 -0.28 7.19
N VAL A 206 -24.44 -0.94 7.02
CA VAL A 206 -24.23 -2.36 7.29
C VAL A 206 -23.53 -2.58 8.63
N SER A 207 -23.94 -3.63 9.32
CA SER A 207 -23.27 -4.18 10.48
C SER A 207 -23.10 -5.69 10.31
N PHE A 208 -22.07 -6.27 10.93
CA PHE A 208 -21.87 -7.71 10.93
C PHE A 208 -21.87 -8.28 12.34
N ARG A 209 -22.31 -9.53 12.49
CA ARG A 209 -22.20 -10.28 13.75
C ARG A 209 -21.79 -11.73 13.49
N ARG A 210 -20.58 -12.09 13.91
CA ARG A 210 -20.13 -13.48 13.82
C ARG A 210 -20.93 -14.38 14.75
N ILE A 211 -21.41 -15.50 14.23
CA ILE A 211 -22.02 -16.60 14.97
C ILE A 211 -21.30 -17.91 14.61
N ASP A 212 -21.40 -18.91 15.48
CA ASP A 212 -20.87 -20.26 15.25
C ASP A 212 -21.92 -21.36 15.48
N SER A 213 -23.18 -20.97 15.65
CA SER A 213 -24.34 -21.86 15.77
C SER A 213 -25.61 -21.18 15.28
N GLY A 214 -26.55 -21.97 14.78
CA GLY A 214 -27.77 -21.48 14.12
C GLY A 214 -27.58 -21.29 12.61
N GLU A 215 -28.55 -20.63 11.98
CA GLU A 215 -28.51 -20.29 10.56
C GLU A 215 -27.99 -18.85 10.39
N PRO A 216 -26.84 -18.64 9.73
CA PRO A 216 -26.34 -17.31 9.41
C PRO A 216 -26.99 -16.73 8.16
N ASP A 217 -26.89 -15.42 7.96
CA ASP A 217 -27.24 -14.78 6.69
C ASP A 217 -26.15 -14.99 5.62
N LEU A 218 -24.90 -15.25 6.05
CA LEU A 218 -23.74 -15.47 5.18
C LEU A 218 -22.82 -16.57 5.71
N ARG A 219 -22.40 -17.49 4.84
CA ARG A 219 -21.38 -18.52 5.14
C ARG A 219 -20.07 -18.16 4.44
N ILE A 220 -19.12 -17.58 5.16
CA ILE A 220 -17.81 -17.22 4.58
C ILE A 220 -16.90 -18.43 4.63
N THR A 221 -16.69 -19.05 3.47
CA THR A 221 -16.16 -20.41 3.35
C THR A 221 -14.88 -20.45 2.55
N LEU A 222 -13.81 -21.02 3.10
CA LEU A 222 -12.62 -21.39 2.32
C LEU A 222 -12.84 -22.78 1.69
N ALA A 223 -12.71 -22.88 0.37
CA ALA A 223 -12.94 -24.11 -0.38
C ALA A 223 -11.82 -24.37 -1.41
N SER A 224 -11.62 -25.64 -1.74
CA SER A 224 -10.68 -26.08 -2.76
C SER A 224 -11.10 -25.62 -4.17
N PRO A 225 -10.16 -25.47 -5.11
CA PRO A 225 -10.44 -25.22 -6.52
C PRO A 225 -11.53 -26.09 -7.12
N ALA A 226 -11.51 -27.40 -6.87
CA ALA A 226 -12.53 -28.31 -7.38
C ALA A 226 -13.94 -27.91 -6.93
N THR A 227 -14.12 -27.68 -5.63
CA THR A 227 -15.41 -27.29 -5.03
C THR A 227 -15.85 -25.90 -5.51
N THR A 228 -14.93 -24.94 -5.58
CA THR A 228 -15.28 -23.60 -6.06
C THR A 228 -15.72 -23.61 -7.53
N ARG A 229 -15.12 -24.46 -8.39
CA ARG A 229 -15.56 -24.60 -9.79
C ARG A 229 -16.97 -25.18 -9.92
N GLU A 230 -17.39 -26.02 -9.00
CA GLU A 230 -18.74 -26.58 -8.99
C GLU A 230 -19.78 -25.56 -8.54
N LEU A 231 -19.46 -24.74 -7.53
CA LEU A 231 -20.37 -23.73 -6.99
C LEU A 231 -20.41 -22.44 -7.83
N CYS A 232 -19.25 -21.94 -8.22
CA CYS A 232 -19.09 -20.67 -8.92
C CYS A 232 -19.14 -20.84 -10.44
N GLY A 233 -19.11 -22.07 -10.94
CA GLY A 233 -19.02 -22.36 -12.37
C GLY A 233 -17.58 -22.39 -12.87
N TYR A 234 -17.43 -22.93 -14.08
CA TYR A 234 -16.15 -23.19 -14.73
C TYR A 234 -16.10 -22.67 -16.17
N GLN A 235 -16.84 -21.59 -16.44
CA GLN A 235 -16.87 -20.99 -17.76
C GLN A 235 -15.48 -20.44 -18.13
N ILE A 236 -14.69 -20.06 -17.13
CA ILE A 236 -13.27 -19.73 -17.29
C ILE A 236 -12.46 -20.78 -16.55
N GLN A 237 -11.46 -21.38 -17.22
CA GLN A 237 -10.56 -22.35 -16.61
C GLN A 237 -9.52 -21.69 -15.67
N LEU A 238 -9.93 -20.64 -14.97
CA LEU A 238 -9.12 -19.86 -14.04
C LEU A 238 -9.75 -19.94 -12.64
N GLU A 239 -8.91 -19.90 -11.62
CA GLU A 239 -9.39 -19.94 -10.24
C GLU A 239 -10.16 -18.67 -9.90
N THR A 240 -11.44 -18.82 -9.54
CA THR A 240 -12.35 -17.74 -9.15
C THR A 240 -12.96 -18.02 -7.79
N SER A 241 -13.43 -16.96 -7.12
CA SER A 241 -14.34 -17.01 -5.98
C SER A 241 -15.72 -16.51 -6.43
N CYS A 242 -16.74 -16.66 -5.58
CA CYS A 242 -18.08 -16.12 -5.83
C CYS A 242 -18.91 -16.05 -4.55
N PHE A 243 -20.05 -15.37 -4.62
CA PHE A 243 -21.20 -15.65 -3.76
C PHE A 243 -22.12 -16.66 -4.42
N TYR A 244 -22.54 -17.70 -3.70
CA TYR A 244 -23.50 -18.71 -4.12
C TYR A 244 -24.79 -18.58 -3.29
N PRO A 245 -25.79 -17.84 -3.79
CA PRO A 245 -27.03 -17.55 -3.07
C PRO A 245 -27.81 -18.76 -2.57
N PRO A 246 -27.92 -19.89 -3.30
CA PRO A 246 -28.70 -21.05 -2.84
C PRO A 246 -28.25 -21.64 -1.50
N GLU A 247 -27.01 -21.35 -1.08
CA GLU A 247 -26.47 -21.75 0.22
C GLU A 247 -25.96 -20.57 1.04
N GLU A 248 -26.31 -19.34 0.65
CA GLU A 248 -25.88 -18.09 1.29
C GLU A 248 -24.35 -18.02 1.44
N ARG A 249 -23.62 -18.64 0.50
CA ARG A 249 -22.20 -18.95 0.68
C ARG A 249 -21.29 -18.00 -0.06
N VAL A 250 -20.48 -17.28 0.69
CA VAL A 250 -19.32 -16.54 0.18
C VAL A 250 -18.17 -17.54 0.03
N THR A 251 -17.95 -18.05 -1.18
CA THR A 251 -16.98 -19.12 -1.47
C THR A 251 -15.66 -18.53 -1.89
N LEU A 252 -14.63 -18.67 -1.04
CA LEU A 252 -13.28 -18.20 -1.26
C LEU A 252 -12.40 -19.37 -1.74
N ASN A 253 -11.78 -19.24 -2.91
CA ASN A 253 -10.92 -20.26 -3.49
C ASN A 253 -9.55 -20.35 -2.76
N GLU A 254 -9.19 -21.54 -2.27
CA GLU A 254 -7.94 -21.78 -1.53
C GLU A 254 -6.70 -21.47 -2.37
N ALA A 255 -6.70 -21.78 -3.67
CA ALA A 255 -5.54 -21.51 -4.52
C ALA A 255 -5.26 -19.99 -4.60
N ARG A 256 -6.31 -19.19 -4.75
CA ARG A 256 -6.24 -17.72 -4.68
C ARG A 256 -5.87 -17.22 -3.30
N TRP A 257 -6.40 -17.84 -2.25
CA TRP A 257 -6.01 -17.49 -0.88
C TRP A 257 -4.51 -17.68 -0.65
N VAL A 258 -3.93 -18.75 -1.18
CA VAL A 258 -2.51 -19.08 -1.02
C VAL A 258 -1.62 -18.24 -1.92
N ARG A 259 -1.99 -18.03 -3.18
CA ARG A 259 -1.11 -17.46 -4.22
C ARG A 259 -1.49 -16.06 -4.71
N GLY A 260 -2.62 -15.53 -4.25
CA GLY A 260 -3.06 -14.18 -4.57
C GLY A 260 -3.51 -14.00 -6.02
N ALA A 261 -3.31 -12.76 -6.50
CA ALA A 261 -3.57 -12.35 -7.87
C ALA A 261 -2.42 -11.47 -8.38
N ILE A 262 -2.18 -11.52 -9.70
CA ILE A 262 -1.11 -10.77 -10.36
C ILE A 262 -1.23 -9.27 -10.11
N SER A 263 -2.47 -8.76 -10.10
CA SER A 263 -2.80 -7.36 -9.82
C SER A 263 -2.21 -6.85 -8.50
N TYR A 264 -2.12 -7.71 -7.47
CA TYR A 264 -1.61 -7.35 -6.14
C TYR A 264 -0.08 -7.52 -5.99
N GLN A 265 0.62 -8.00 -7.04
CA GLN A 265 2.08 -8.03 -7.10
C GLN A 265 2.75 -8.72 -5.88
N GLY A 266 2.12 -9.78 -5.37
CA GLY A 266 2.61 -10.55 -4.21
C GLY A 266 2.22 -10.00 -2.84
N ASP A 267 1.40 -8.94 -2.78
CA ASP A 267 0.78 -8.52 -1.52
C ASP A 267 -0.48 -9.38 -1.23
N ASP A 268 -0.23 -10.61 -0.80
CA ASP A 268 -1.28 -11.57 -0.49
C ASP A 268 -2.18 -11.11 0.67
N LEU A 269 -1.67 -10.26 1.57
CA LEU A 269 -2.46 -9.75 2.67
C LEU A 269 -3.53 -8.79 2.16
N LEU A 270 -3.16 -7.81 1.33
CA LEU A 270 -4.14 -6.92 0.70
C LEU A 270 -5.08 -7.69 -0.22
N TYR A 271 -4.58 -8.67 -0.99
CA TYR A 271 -5.44 -9.50 -1.82
C TYR A 271 -6.49 -10.27 -1.02
N ARG A 272 -6.12 -10.87 0.13
CA ARG A 272 -7.09 -11.57 0.98
C ARG A 272 -8.16 -10.64 1.55
N GLN A 273 -7.79 -9.41 1.92
CA GLN A 273 -8.77 -8.39 2.36
C GLN A 273 -9.74 -8.03 1.23
N TYR A 274 -9.20 -7.84 0.04
CA TYR A 274 -9.98 -7.60 -1.18
C TYR A 274 -10.96 -8.74 -1.42
N LEU A 275 -10.46 -9.98 -1.46
CA LEU A 275 -11.25 -11.15 -1.75
C LEU A 275 -12.40 -11.30 -0.75
N ILE A 276 -12.12 -11.12 0.55
CA ILE A 276 -13.18 -11.15 1.58
C ILE A 276 -14.21 -10.05 1.32
N ASN A 277 -13.78 -8.80 1.11
CA ASN A 277 -14.72 -7.69 0.92
C ASN A 277 -15.52 -7.80 -0.38
N HIS A 278 -14.89 -8.19 -1.48
CA HIS A 278 -15.52 -8.32 -2.79
C HIS A 278 -16.63 -9.37 -2.76
N GLU A 279 -16.31 -10.59 -2.33
CA GLU A 279 -17.28 -11.68 -2.31
C GLU A 279 -18.37 -11.48 -1.25
N THR A 280 -18.03 -10.85 -0.12
CA THR A 280 -19.04 -10.41 0.85
C THR A 280 -19.93 -9.31 0.27
N GLY A 281 -19.39 -8.45 -0.59
CA GLY A 281 -20.12 -7.41 -1.32
C GLY A 281 -21.26 -8.00 -2.14
N HIS A 282 -20.99 -9.08 -2.89
CA HIS A 282 -22.02 -9.86 -3.57
C HIS A 282 -23.04 -10.42 -2.59
N GLY A 283 -22.60 -11.02 -1.48
CA GLY A 283 -23.50 -11.59 -0.46
C GLY A 283 -24.42 -10.57 0.23
N ILE A 284 -24.03 -9.30 0.30
CA ILE A 284 -24.86 -8.23 0.86
C ILE A 284 -25.64 -7.46 -0.22
N GLY A 285 -25.57 -7.86 -1.49
CA GLY A 285 -26.43 -7.36 -2.57
C GLY A 285 -25.76 -6.49 -3.62
N TYR A 286 -24.45 -6.32 -3.63
CA TYR A 286 -23.74 -5.66 -4.73
C TYR A 286 -23.39 -6.69 -5.80
N GLU A 287 -24.32 -6.97 -6.71
CA GLU A 287 -24.17 -8.08 -7.66
C GLU A 287 -23.22 -7.77 -8.82
N ALA A 288 -23.27 -6.54 -9.32
CA ALA A 288 -22.53 -6.15 -10.51
C ALA A 288 -21.08 -5.80 -10.18
N HIS A 289 -20.16 -6.20 -11.06
CA HIS A 289 -18.81 -5.66 -11.03
C HIS A 289 -18.79 -4.20 -11.44
N GLU A 290 -17.93 -3.40 -10.79
CA GLU A 290 -17.72 -2.00 -11.13
C GLU A 290 -16.42 -1.80 -11.94
N PRO A 291 -16.44 -1.01 -13.02
CA PRO A 291 -15.23 -0.67 -13.76
C PRO A 291 -14.37 0.36 -13.01
N CYS A 292 -13.10 0.44 -13.40
CA CYS A 292 -12.24 1.58 -13.08
C CYS A 292 -12.87 2.88 -13.60
N LYS A 293 -13.03 3.85 -12.70
CA LYS A 293 -13.70 5.13 -12.97
C LYS A 293 -12.74 6.23 -13.47
N GLU A 294 -11.46 6.14 -13.10
CA GLU A 294 -10.43 7.13 -13.44
C GLU A 294 -9.05 6.45 -13.51
N ASP A 295 -8.22 6.86 -14.48
CA ASP A 295 -6.89 6.29 -14.69
C ASP A 295 -5.97 6.55 -13.48
N GLY A 296 -5.29 5.51 -13.01
CA GLY A 296 -4.37 5.55 -11.87
C GLY A 296 -5.03 5.72 -10.49
N ALA A 297 -6.36 5.82 -10.43
CA ALA A 297 -7.13 5.84 -9.18
C ALA A 297 -7.17 4.46 -8.52
N LEU A 298 -7.69 4.38 -7.29
CA LEU A 298 -7.97 3.08 -6.67
C LEU A 298 -9.13 2.40 -7.40
N ALA A 299 -9.03 1.08 -7.62
CA ALA A 299 -10.13 0.30 -8.15
C ALA A 299 -11.32 0.32 -7.17
N PRO A 300 -12.57 0.41 -7.64
CA PRO A 300 -13.71 0.07 -6.78
C PRO A 300 -13.55 -1.35 -6.23
N VAL A 301 -13.99 -1.60 -4.99
CA VAL A 301 -13.85 -2.95 -4.40
C VAL A 301 -14.63 -4.01 -5.20
N MET A 302 -15.71 -3.60 -5.86
CA MET A 302 -16.51 -4.47 -6.74
C MET A 302 -15.91 -4.62 -8.14
N MET A 303 -14.75 -4.03 -8.45
CA MET A 303 -13.97 -4.44 -9.62
C MET A 303 -13.45 -5.86 -9.41
N GLN A 304 -13.49 -6.73 -10.42
CA GLN A 304 -13.03 -8.12 -10.34
C GLN A 304 -11.49 -8.21 -10.42
N GLN A 305 -10.83 -7.67 -9.40
CA GLN A 305 -9.38 -7.47 -9.32
C GLN A 305 -8.57 -8.77 -9.32
N SER A 306 -9.18 -9.94 -9.08
CA SER A 306 -8.50 -11.23 -9.27
C SER A 306 -8.05 -11.47 -10.71
N PHE A 307 -8.65 -10.75 -11.66
CA PHE A 307 -8.39 -10.86 -13.10
C PHE A 307 -7.74 -9.63 -13.72
N GLY A 308 -7.41 -8.62 -12.91
CA GLY A 308 -6.75 -7.42 -13.40
C GLY A 308 -7.32 -6.13 -12.85
N VAL A 309 -6.68 -5.01 -13.18
CA VAL A 309 -7.10 -3.67 -12.76
C VAL A 309 -7.28 -2.73 -13.95
N ALA A 310 -7.20 -3.25 -15.17
CA ALA A 310 -7.56 -2.53 -16.38
C ALA A 310 -9.01 -2.85 -16.79
N ASN A 311 -9.75 -1.83 -17.25
CA ASN A 311 -11.10 -2.04 -17.77
C ASN A 311 -11.13 -3.00 -18.96
N SER A 312 -10.09 -2.98 -19.81
CA SER A 312 -9.98 -3.92 -20.93
C SER A 312 -9.94 -5.40 -20.50
N GLU A 313 -9.41 -5.70 -19.31
CA GLU A 313 -9.36 -7.05 -18.73
C GLU A 313 -10.71 -7.45 -18.13
N ILE A 314 -11.32 -6.57 -17.33
CA ILE A 314 -12.61 -6.86 -16.69
C ILE A 314 -13.75 -6.93 -17.69
N MET A 315 -13.75 -6.07 -18.71
CA MET A 315 -14.76 -6.11 -19.78
C MET A 315 -14.67 -7.37 -20.66
N ALA A 316 -13.56 -8.13 -20.60
CA ALA A 316 -13.54 -9.45 -21.22
C ALA A 316 -14.34 -10.47 -20.39
N LEU A 317 -14.35 -10.35 -19.05
CA LEU A 317 -15.20 -11.15 -18.16
C LEU A 317 -16.68 -10.78 -18.27
N ASP A 318 -16.95 -9.48 -18.28
CA ASP A 318 -18.28 -8.90 -18.29
C ASP A 318 -18.50 -8.12 -19.59
N PRO A 319 -18.88 -8.78 -20.68
CA PRO A 319 -18.98 -8.15 -22.00
C PRO A 319 -20.05 -7.04 -22.07
N ASP A 320 -21.03 -7.07 -21.17
CA ASP A 320 -22.08 -6.06 -21.06
C ASP A 320 -21.64 -4.80 -20.29
N MET A 321 -20.45 -4.84 -19.66
CA MET A 321 -19.90 -3.70 -18.93
C MET A 321 -19.61 -2.55 -19.89
N GLN A 322 -20.16 -1.36 -19.58
CA GLN A 322 -19.94 -0.15 -20.35
C GLN A 322 -18.94 0.74 -19.62
N ALA A 323 -17.69 0.75 -20.09
CA ALA A 323 -16.62 1.56 -19.52
C ALA A 323 -15.57 1.94 -20.57
N ASP A 324 -14.76 2.95 -20.27
CA ASP A 324 -13.59 3.26 -21.09
C ASP A 324 -12.52 2.16 -20.91
N ARG A 325 -12.24 1.44 -21.99
CA ARG A 325 -11.27 0.32 -22.04
C ARG A 325 -9.84 0.75 -21.70
N GLY A 326 -9.51 2.02 -21.88
CA GLY A 326 -8.16 2.56 -21.68
C GLY A 326 -7.79 2.82 -20.22
N LEU A 327 -8.74 2.84 -19.30
CA LEU A 327 -8.48 3.16 -17.90
C LEU A 327 -7.89 1.98 -17.14
N VAL A 328 -6.85 2.27 -16.35
CA VAL A 328 -6.18 1.30 -15.48
C VAL A 328 -6.14 1.83 -14.05
N CYS A 329 -6.73 1.11 -13.12
CA CYS A 329 -6.73 1.44 -11.71
C CYS A 329 -5.54 0.81 -10.96
N LYS A 330 -5.39 1.18 -9.69
CA LYS A 330 -4.51 0.54 -8.72
C LYS A 330 -5.32 -0.43 -7.85
N PRO A 331 -4.72 -1.55 -7.40
CA PRO A 331 -5.39 -2.48 -6.51
C PRO A 331 -5.92 -1.81 -5.24
N ASN A 332 -7.10 -2.23 -4.79
CA ASN A 332 -7.76 -1.67 -3.62
C ASN A 332 -8.64 -2.73 -2.94
N PRO A 333 -8.37 -3.08 -1.68
CA PRO A 333 -9.17 -4.07 -0.97
C PRO A 333 -10.38 -3.53 -0.23
N TRP A 334 -10.64 -2.22 -0.25
CA TRP A 334 -11.63 -1.60 0.63
C TRP A 334 -12.76 -0.90 -0.13
N PRO A 335 -14.03 -1.08 0.27
CA PRO A 335 -15.14 -0.25 -0.24
C PRO A 335 -14.98 1.23 0.12
N PHE A 336 -14.43 1.55 1.31
CA PHE A 336 -14.25 2.93 1.78
C PHE A 336 -12.78 3.21 2.13
N PRO A 337 -11.86 3.30 1.16
CA PRO A 337 -10.41 3.34 1.41
C PRO A 337 -9.92 4.62 2.12
N ASN A 338 -10.73 5.68 2.13
CA ASN A 338 -10.37 6.99 2.68
C ASN A 338 -10.74 7.17 4.17
N LEU A 339 -11.33 6.16 4.81
CA LEU A 339 -11.71 6.20 6.24
C LEU A 339 -10.57 5.85 7.20
#